data_AF-A0A7H1AH77-F1
#
_entry.id   AF-A0A7H1AH77-F1
#
_cell.length_a   1.000
_cell.length_b   1.000
_cell.length_c   1.000
_cell.angle_alpha   90.00
_cell.angle_beta   90.00
_cell.angle_gamma   90.00
#
_symmetry.space_group_name_H-M   'P 1'
#
loop_
_entity.id
_entity.type
_entity.pdbx_description
1 polymer ?
#
loop_
_entity_poly.entity_id
_entity_poly.type
_entity_poly.pdbx_seq_one_letter_code
_entity_poly.pdbx_strand_id
1 'polypeptide(L)'
;MIPTSYWRKSWGTFVRPNSGTFDILDISCLQEPASQRIVHLYALHVQCMECQHGFDARDGHGISTVTGARVLRCPQCAASQAVANTELVRFASSSTSSARPRSAASTQPALAMAG
;
A
#
# COMPACT_ATOMS: atom_id res chain seq x y z
N MET A 1 1.20 19.63 8.63
CA MET A 1 2.12 19.90 7.51
C MET A 1 3.50 19.42 7.93
N ILE A 2 4.01 18.33 7.35
CA ILE A 2 5.36 17.83 7.68
C ILE A 2 6.36 18.71 6.91
N PRO A 3 7.31 19.39 7.57
CA PRO A 3 8.24 20.28 6.89
C PRO A 3 9.08 19.51 5.86
N THR A 4 9.19 20.06 4.66
CA THR A 4 9.92 19.47 3.52
C THR A 4 11.41 19.23 3.80
N SER A 5 11.96 19.88 4.83
CA SER A 5 13.33 19.68 5.30
C SER A 5 13.58 18.31 5.95
N TYR A 6 12.54 17.61 6.42
CA TYR A 6 12.70 16.30 7.06
C TYR A 6 13.06 15.18 6.06
N TRP A 7 12.64 15.31 4.81
CA TRP A 7 12.92 14.33 3.74
C TRP A 7 14.38 14.36 3.26
N ARG A 8 15.15 15.39 3.63
CA ARG A 8 16.50 15.64 3.13
C ARG A 8 17.59 14.78 3.80
N LYS A 9 17.35 14.25 5.00
CA LYS A 9 18.42 13.67 5.84
C LYS A 9 18.70 12.18 5.66
N SER A 10 17.82 11.40 5.02
CA SER A 10 17.98 9.93 4.95
C SER A 10 17.94 9.30 3.56
N TRP A 11 17.53 10.01 2.50
CA TRP A 11 17.21 9.38 1.20
C TRP A 11 17.96 9.93 -0.03
N GLY A 12 18.96 10.81 0.14
CA GLY A 12 19.89 11.25 -0.92
C GLY A 12 19.28 12.10 -2.06
N THR A 13 17.98 11.97 -2.32
CA THR A 13 17.22 12.66 -3.35
C THR A 13 15.97 13.27 -2.73
N PHE A 14 15.54 14.42 -3.24
CA PHE A 14 14.34 15.13 -2.79
C PHE A 14 13.11 14.24 -3.02
N VAL A 15 12.68 13.48 -2.01
CA VAL A 15 11.45 12.70 -2.12
C VAL A 15 10.30 13.70 -2.20
N ARG A 16 9.66 13.79 -3.38
CA ARG A 16 8.50 14.68 -3.56
C ARG A 16 7.32 14.07 -2.80
N PRO A 17 6.69 14.82 -1.88
CA PRO A 17 5.49 14.33 -1.22
C PRO A 17 4.34 14.29 -2.22
N ASN A 18 3.62 13.17 -2.26
CA ASN A 18 2.33 13.03 -2.96
C ASN A 18 2.32 13.56 -4.41
N SER A 19 3.32 13.19 -5.23
CA SER A 19 3.46 13.65 -6.62
C SER A 19 2.50 12.98 -7.62
N GLY A 20 1.69 12.00 -7.19
CA GLY A 20 0.86 11.19 -8.10
C GLY A 20 1.66 10.20 -8.94
N THR A 21 2.92 9.93 -8.55
CA THR A 21 3.82 9.00 -9.24
C THR A 21 3.47 7.54 -8.94
N PHE A 22 2.73 7.30 -7.86
CA PHE A 22 2.19 5.98 -7.52
C PHE A 22 0.70 6.08 -7.28
N ASP A 23 -0.04 5.17 -7.89
CA ASP A 23 -1.44 4.90 -7.56
C ASP A 23 -1.49 3.75 -6.54
N ILE A 24 -2.21 3.96 -5.44
CA ILE A 24 -2.34 2.95 -4.37
C ILE A 24 -3.66 2.21 -4.62
N LEU A 25 -3.54 0.95 -5.01
CA LEU A 25 -4.67 0.12 -5.40
C LEU A 25 -5.29 -0.61 -4.21
N ASP A 26 -4.45 -1.07 -3.28
CA ASP A 26 -4.90 -1.77 -2.08
C ASP A 26 -3.93 -1.59 -0.91
N ILE A 27 -4.44 -1.72 0.32
CA ILE A 27 -3.67 -1.67 1.55
C ILE A 27 -3.97 -2.86 2.44
N SER A 28 -2.92 -3.63 2.74
CA SER A 28 -2.97 -4.68 3.75
C SER A 28 -2.34 -4.16 5.03
N CYS A 29 -3.16 -3.87 6.04
CA CYS A 29 -2.69 -3.33 7.32
C CYS A 29 -3.52 -3.82 8.51
N LEU A 30 -2.92 -3.74 9.70
CA LEU A 30 -3.60 -3.91 10.98
C LEU A 30 -3.97 -2.53 11.51
N GLN A 31 -5.26 -2.25 11.66
CA GLN A 31 -5.76 -1.01 12.27
C GLN A 31 -6.25 -1.26 13.70
N GLU A 32 -6.00 -0.29 14.57
CA GLU A 32 -6.61 -0.24 15.88
C GLU A 32 -8.10 0.12 15.75
N PRO A 33 -9.04 -0.71 16.23
CA PRO A 33 -10.47 -0.51 15.98
C PRO A 33 -11.02 0.83 16.50
N ALA A 34 -10.51 1.32 17.64
CA ALA A 34 -11.00 2.52 18.30
C ALA A 34 -10.53 3.82 17.62
N SER A 35 -9.30 3.85 17.12
CA SER A 35 -8.65 5.05 16.59
C SER A 35 -8.49 5.02 15.06
N GLN A 36 -8.76 3.89 14.42
CA GLN A 36 -8.46 3.61 13.00
C GLN A 36 -6.98 3.80 12.63
N ARG A 37 -6.12 3.95 13.63
CA ARG A 37 -4.68 4.10 13.45
C ARG A 37 -4.11 2.81 12.88
N ILE A 38 -3.30 2.94 11.83
CA ILE A 38 -2.50 1.82 11.32
C ILE A 38 -1.43 1.45 12.37
N VAL A 39 -1.60 0.29 13.01
CA VAL A 39 -0.66 -0.30 13.96
C VAL A 39 0.48 -0.98 13.20
N HIS A 40 0.15 -1.70 12.14
CA HIS A 40 1.12 -2.40 11.31
C HIS A 40 0.74 -2.35 9.83
N LEU A 41 1.72 -2.09 8.96
CA LEU A 41 1.52 -2.07 7.50
C LEU A 41 2.17 -3.32 6.91
N TYR A 42 1.38 -4.27 6.44
CA TYR A 42 1.88 -5.52 5.86
C TYR A 42 2.33 -5.32 4.41
N ALA A 43 1.50 -4.68 3.59
CA ALA A 43 1.79 -4.41 2.19
C ALA A 43 0.95 -3.25 1.64
N LEU A 44 1.47 -2.59 0.61
CA LEU A 44 0.71 -1.74 -0.30
C LEU A 44 0.77 -2.32 -1.70
N HIS A 45 -0.39 -2.55 -2.33
CA HIS A 45 -0.45 -2.86 -3.74
C HIS A 45 -0.45 -1.55 -4.51
N VAL A 46 0.59 -1.30 -5.30
CA VAL A 46 0.80 0.00 -5.94
C VAL A 46 1.12 -0.15 -7.42
N GLN A 47 0.65 0.80 -8.22
CA GLN A 47 1.04 0.95 -9.61
C GLN A 47 1.90 2.20 -9.76
N CYS A 48 3.11 2.04 -10.30
CA CYS A 48 3.93 3.19 -10.67
C CYS A 48 3.33 3.86 -11.91
N MET A 49 2.98 5.14 -11.84
CA MET A 49 2.45 5.90 -12.97
C MET A 49 3.51 6.30 -14.01
N GLU A 50 4.79 6.21 -13.65
CA GLU A 50 5.89 6.56 -14.56
C GLU A 50 6.24 5.42 -15.52
N CYS A 51 6.27 4.18 -15.04
CA CYS A 51 6.58 2.99 -15.85
C CYS A 51 5.47 1.93 -15.87
N GLN A 52 4.29 2.24 -15.32
CA GLN A 52 3.09 1.38 -15.28
C GLN A 52 3.26 0.02 -14.56
N HIS A 53 4.40 -0.19 -13.90
CA HIS A 53 4.69 -1.41 -13.18
C HIS A 53 3.89 -1.50 -11.87
N GLY A 54 3.08 -2.56 -11.75
CA GLY A 54 2.38 -2.92 -10.52
C GLY A 54 3.24 -3.82 -9.64
N PHE A 55 3.31 -3.54 -8.34
CA PHE A 55 4.05 -4.35 -7.38
C PHE A 55 3.50 -4.27 -5.96
N ASP A 56 3.79 -5.29 -5.16
CA ASP A 56 3.50 -5.31 -3.73
C ASP A 56 4.67 -4.73 -2.94
N ALA A 57 4.47 -3.53 -2.42
CA ALA A 57 5.46 -2.82 -1.64
C ALA A 57 5.35 -3.22 -0.16
N ARG A 58 6.47 -3.64 0.43
CA ARG A 58 6.61 -4.09 1.82
C ARG A 58 7.79 -3.38 2.47
N ASP A 59 7.84 -3.36 3.81
CA ASP A 59 8.99 -2.76 4.50
C ASP A 59 10.29 -3.45 4.07
N GLY A 60 11.28 -2.67 3.62
CA GLY A 60 12.53 -3.17 3.04
C GLY A 60 12.44 -3.57 1.55
N HIS A 61 11.24 -3.65 0.96
CA HIS A 61 11.04 -3.98 -0.45
C HIS A 61 10.03 -3.03 -1.10
N GLY A 62 10.51 -1.91 -1.65
CA GLY A 62 9.67 -0.90 -2.30
C GLY A 62 8.94 0.05 -1.35
N ILE A 63 8.96 -0.20 -0.03
CA ILE A 63 8.58 0.76 1.01
C ILE A 63 9.74 1.00 1.96
N SER A 64 9.83 2.24 2.43
CA SER A 64 10.65 2.59 3.58
C SER A 64 9.90 3.49 4.55
N THR A 65 10.05 3.20 5.83
CA THR A 65 9.36 3.91 6.91
C THR A 65 10.16 5.12 7.36
N VAL A 66 9.52 6.28 7.42
CA VAL A 66 10.09 7.51 8.01
C VAL A 66 9.09 8.16 8.96
N THR A 67 9.55 9.08 9.78
CA THR A 67 8.68 9.77 10.75
C THR A 67 7.54 10.48 10.03
N GLY A 68 6.31 10.02 10.28
CA GLY A 68 5.09 10.60 9.71
C GLY A 68 4.70 10.13 8.30
N ALA A 69 5.47 9.24 7.66
CA ALA A 69 5.16 8.78 6.29
C ALA A 69 5.78 7.43 5.90
N ARG A 70 5.39 6.97 4.71
CA ARG A 70 6.00 5.87 3.98
C ARG A 70 6.55 6.38 2.66
N VAL A 71 7.78 6.03 2.34
CA VAL A 71 8.39 6.33 1.04
C VAL A 71 8.23 5.11 0.15
N LEU A 72 7.50 5.26 -0.95
CA LEU A 72 7.40 4.26 -2.01
C LEU A 72 8.56 4.42 -2.98
N ARG A 73 9.11 3.31 -3.46
CA ARG A 73 10.13 3.27 -4.51
C ARG A 73 9.80 2.19 -5.53
N CYS A 74 9.78 2.57 -6.79
CA CYS A 74 9.54 1.63 -7.87
C CYS A 74 10.79 0.75 -8.09
N PRO A 75 10.65 -0.58 -8.13
CA PRO A 75 11.77 -1.49 -8.40
C PRO A 75 12.26 -1.43 -9.85
N GLN A 76 11.48 -0.87 -10.78
CA GLN A 76 11.78 -0.83 -12.21
C GLN A 76 12.39 0.51 -12.67
N CYS A 77 11.76 1.65 -12.33
CA CYS A 77 12.07 2.94 -12.95
C CYS A 77 12.61 4.02 -12.00
N ALA A 78 13.16 3.64 -10.84
CA ALA A 78 13.77 4.53 -9.83
C ALA A 78 12.86 5.64 -9.24
N ALA A 79 11.64 5.80 -9.74
CA ALA A 79 10.61 6.68 -9.21
C ALA A 79 10.43 6.48 -7.70
N SER A 80 10.20 7.57 -6.97
CA SER A 80 9.96 7.53 -5.52
C SER A 80 9.02 8.65 -5.07
N GLN A 81 8.22 8.36 -4.05
CA GLN A 81 7.22 9.28 -3.51
C GLN A 81 7.04 9.07 -2.01
N ALA A 82 6.95 10.15 -1.25
CA ALA A 82 6.55 10.11 0.15
C ALA A 82 5.02 10.19 0.24
N VAL A 83 4.41 9.25 0.96
CA VAL A 83 2.99 9.20 1.28
C VAL A 83 2.81 9.41 2.77
N ALA A 84 2.06 10.44 3.15
CA ALA A 84 1.82 10.74 4.56
C ALA A 84 0.99 9.62 5.23
N ASN A 85 1.32 9.29 6.47
CA ASN A 85 0.59 8.24 7.21
C ASN A 85 -0.90 8.57 7.35
N THR A 86 -1.27 9.86 7.42
CA THR A 86 -2.67 10.30 7.46
C THR A 86 -3.42 9.96 6.18
N GLU A 87 -2.78 10.03 5.01
CA GLU A 87 -3.40 9.63 3.75
C GLU A 87 -3.56 8.10 3.67
N LEU A 88 -2.58 7.34 4.16
CA LEU A 88 -2.69 5.88 4.24
C LEU A 88 -3.82 5.43 5.16
N VAL A 89 -4.01 6.11 6.31
CA VAL A 89 -5.14 5.85 7.21
C VAL A 89 -6.46 6.15 6.51
N ARG A 90 -6.59 7.28 5.82
CA ARG A 90 -7.80 7.61 5.05
C ARG A 90 -8.10 6.58 3.97
N PHE A 91 -7.07 6.13 3.25
CA PHE A 91 -7.21 5.10 2.23
C PHE A 91 -7.67 3.77 2.84
N ALA A 92 -7.05 3.32 3.94
CA ALA A 92 -7.42 2.09 4.64
C ALA A 92 -8.87 2.10 5.16
N SER A 93 -9.32 3.23 5.72
CA SER A 93 -10.71 3.38 6.15
C SER A 93 -11.71 3.44 4.98
N SER A 94 -11.24 3.81 3.78
CA SER A 94 -12.08 3.85 2.57
C SER A 94 -12.12 2.49 1.86
N SER A 95 -11.02 1.73 1.90
CA SER A 95 -10.90 0.41 1.27
C SER A 95 -11.68 -0.67 2.02
N THR A 96 -12.00 -0.48 3.30
CA THR A 96 -12.93 -1.34 4.05
C THR A 96 -14.35 -1.40 3.48
N SER A 97 -14.73 -0.48 2.58
CA SER A 97 -15.99 -0.57 1.82
C SER A 97 -15.88 -1.45 0.56
N SER A 98 -14.67 -1.90 0.21
CA SER A 98 -14.40 -2.76 -0.94
C SER A 98 -13.85 -4.13 -0.49
N ALA A 99 -14.43 -4.70 0.58
CA ALA A 99 -14.29 -6.12 0.87
C ALA A 99 -15.03 -6.93 -0.21
N ARG A 100 -14.38 -7.11 -1.37
CA ARG A 100 -14.82 -8.04 -2.40
C ARG A 100 -14.79 -9.44 -1.79
N PRO A 101 -15.93 -10.16 -1.68
CA PRO A 101 -15.90 -11.54 -1.24
C PRO A 101 -15.07 -12.33 -2.25
N ARG A 102 -13.96 -12.92 -1.81
CA ARG A 102 -13.37 -14.04 -2.53
C ARG A 102 -14.36 -15.19 -2.41
N SER A 103 -15.29 -15.28 -3.37
CA SER A 103 -16.17 -16.43 -3.53
C SER A 103 -15.31 -17.69 -3.53
N ALA A 104 -15.49 -18.49 -2.49
CA ALA A 104 -14.98 -19.84 -2.40
C ALA A 104 -15.48 -20.61 -3.62
N ALA A 105 -14.55 -21.13 -4.42
CA ALA A 105 -14.87 -22.14 -5.41
C ALA A 105 -15.23 -23.42 -4.63
N SER A 106 -16.53 -23.61 -4.37
CA SER A 106 -17.09 -24.89 -3.98
C SER A 106 -16.99 -25.85 -5.16
N THR A 107 -15.91 -26.62 -5.24
CA THR A 107 -15.89 -27.85 -6.03
C THR A 107 -16.49 -28.96 -5.17
N GLN A 108 -17.79 -29.23 -5.34
CA GLN A 108 -18.39 -30.48 -4.86
C GLN A 108 -17.98 -31.62 -5.80
N PRO A 109 -17.49 -32.78 -5.30
CA PRO A 109 -17.40 -33.97 -6.12
C PRO A 109 -18.79 -34.61 -6.26
N ALA A 110 -19.21 -34.80 -7.51
CA ALA A 110 -20.40 -35.57 -7.86
C ALA A 110 -20.19 -37.05 -7.49
N LEU A 111 -20.93 -37.54 -6.49
CA LEU A 111 -21.10 -38.98 -6.26
C LEU A 111 -22.02 -39.52 -7.36
N ALA A 112 -21.45 -40.16 -8.38
CA ALA A 112 -22.19 -40.98 -9.31
C ALA A 112 -22.54 -42.31 -8.60
N MET A 113 -23.79 -42.45 -8.18
CA MET A 113 -24.37 -43.73 -7.78
C MET A 113 -24.80 -44.46 -9.06
N ALA A 114 -24.04 -45.49 -9.44
CA ALA A 114 -24.46 -46.45 -10.45
C ALA A 114 -25.47 -47.42 -9.80
N GLY A 115 -26.64 -47.52 -10.40
CA GLY A 115 -27.67 -48.53 -10.18
C GLY A 115 -28.32 -48.85 -11.52
#